data_AF-A0A150HPI8-F1
#
_entry.id   AF-A0A150HPI8-F1
#
_cell.length_a   1.000
_cell.length_b   1.000
_cell.length_c   1.000
_cell.angle_alpha   90.00
_cell.angle_beta   90.00
_cell.angle_gamma   90.00
#
_symmetry.space_group_name_H-M   'P 1'
#
loop_
_entity.id
_entity.type
_entity.pdbx_description
1 polymer ?
#
loop_
_entity_poly.entity_id
_entity_poly.type
_entity_poly.pdbx_seq_one_letter_code
_entity_poly.pdbx_strand_id
1 'polypeptide(L)'
;MIIDNQNSIRKEIIEARRPPFWHMESISCQYAMKGFCLIETGGVSPEALRFLNLSFMYKEVAQEIEFNENKNSVCIQLEHVRRCLFKLAPLLLWSILIGNKSLAKKIRNQFLFYLNLKNVTRNLHLDYELFCLWLYESWVEEKSDIIQNISGDFKQLIDHWYADAEKLQEIVISICDFHCEEMVDNQKKPALPRFMSPPCDLIPLEIHVINKLRQSHSLSRLIVDHPITNTNIAIVSEFSIVEDDFLEYIQINIF
;
A
#
# COMPACT_ATOMS: atom_id res chain seq x y z
N MET A 1 21.55 10.59 32.91
CA MET A 1 22.09 11.50 31.88
C MET A 1 21.86 10.83 30.53
N ILE A 2 20.66 11.02 29.99
CA ILE A 2 20.22 10.45 28.72
C ILE A 2 20.40 11.60 27.72
N ILE A 3 21.54 11.61 27.03
CA ILE A 3 21.91 12.70 26.11
C ILE A 3 22.13 12.10 24.72
N ASP A 4 21.41 12.65 23.75
CA ASP A 4 21.74 12.81 22.32
C ASP A 4 21.87 11.62 21.36
N ASN A 5 21.28 10.46 21.62
CA ASN A 5 21.31 9.41 20.57
C ASN A 5 20.46 9.78 19.33
N GLN A 6 19.38 10.55 19.49
CA GLN A 6 18.55 11.01 18.36
C GLN A 6 19.21 12.14 17.54
N ASN A 7 19.97 13.02 18.19
CA ASN A 7 20.67 14.12 17.51
C ASN A 7 21.94 13.62 16.80
N SER A 8 22.60 12.59 17.33
CA SER A 8 23.74 11.94 16.67
C SER A 8 23.34 11.26 15.35
N ILE A 9 22.23 10.51 15.35
CA ILE A 9 21.70 9.85 14.15
C ILE A 9 21.30 10.89 13.09
N ARG A 10 20.65 12.00 13.49
CA ARG A 10 20.32 13.10 12.58
C ARG A 10 21.56 13.72 11.95
N LYS A 11 22.65 13.87 12.71
CA LYS A 11 23.89 14.50 12.22
C LYS A 11 24.69 13.58 11.29
N GLU A 12 24.73 12.27 11.57
CA GLU A 12 25.34 11.29 10.66
C GLU A 12 24.56 11.13 9.34
N ILE A 13 23.21 11.23 9.37
CA ILE A 13 22.38 11.25 8.15
C ILE A 13 22.63 12.51 7.30
N ILE A 14 23.00 13.62 7.91
CA ILE A 14 23.27 14.90 7.22
C ILE A 14 24.67 14.89 6.58
N GLU A 15 25.65 14.21 7.18
CA GLU A 15 27.04 14.22 6.69
C GLU A 15 27.37 13.03 5.74
N ALA A 16 26.53 12.00 5.68
CA ALA A 16 26.68 10.89 4.75
C ALA A 16 25.44 10.68 3.85
N ARG A 17 25.68 10.74 2.53
CA ARG A 17 25.03 9.95 1.46
C ARG A 17 23.64 9.37 1.79
N ARG A 18 22.58 9.92 1.16
CA ARG A 18 21.20 9.40 1.02
C ARG A 18 20.80 8.32 2.04
N PRO A 19 19.84 8.59 2.95
CA PRO A 19 19.47 7.60 3.96
C PRO A 19 18.97 6.31 3.29
N PRO A 20 19.41 5.12 3.75
CA PRO A 20 19.03 3.88 3.08
C PRO A 20 17.56 3.55 3.36
N PHE A 21 16.94 2.80 2.43
CA PHE A 21 15.49 2.59 2.41
C PHE A 21 14.92 2.05 3.74
N TRP A 22 15.65 1.19 4.45
CA TRP A 22 15.19 0.59 5.71
C TRP A 22 15.03 1.62 6.84
N HIS A 23 15.75 2.75 6.81
CA HIS A 23 15.51 3.83 7.77
C HIS A 23 14.16 4.50 7.51
N MET A 24 13.83 4.75 6.23
CA MET A 24 12.55 5.34 5.85
C MET A 24 11.39 4.40 6.14
N GLU A 25 11.57 3.10 5.90
CA GLU A 25 10.62 2.06 6.29
C GLU A 25 10.41 2.01 7.81
N SER A 26 11.48 2.12 8.60
CA SER A 26 11.37 2.20 10.06
C SER A 26 10.58 3.44 10.54
N ILE A 27 10.85 4.62 9.95
CA ILE A 27 10.13 5.85 10.28
C ILE A 27 8.64 5.72 9.90
N SER A 28 8.35 5.13 8.74
CA SER A 28 6.98 4.83 8.31
C SER A 28 6.24 3.99 9.35
N CYS A 29 6.85 2.88 9.80
CA CYS A 29 6.24 2.02 10.82
C CYS A 29 5.99 2.76 12.14
N GLN A 30 6.95 3.58 12.59
CA GLN A 30 6.78 4.37 13.82
C GLN A 30 5.62 5.36 13.72
N TYR A 31 5.45 6.03 12.57
CA TYR A 31 4.33 6.92 12.35
C TYR A 31 3.00 6.18 12.29
N ALA A 32 2.93 5.02 11.65
CA ALA A 32 1.71 4.20 11.66
C ALA A 32 1.31 3.82 13.09
N MET A 33 2.26 3.29 13.88
CA MET A 33 2.00 2.89 15.27
C MET A 33 1.50 4.05 16.12
N LYS A 34 2.04 5.26 15.93
CA LYS A 34 1.55 6.48 16.61
C LYS A 34 0.13 6.83 16.17
N GLY A 35 -0.14 6.81 14.87
CA GLY A 35 -1.47 7.08 14.31
C GLY A 35 -2.51 6.09 14.84
N PHE A 36 -2.20 4.79 14.78
CA PHE A 36 -3.05 3.71 15.31
C PHE A 36 -3.33 3.89 16.80
N CYS A 37 -2.30 4.14 17.61
CA CYS A 37 -2.47 4.36 19.05
C CYS A 37 -3.41 5.53 19.36
N LEU A 38 -3.25 6.66 18.65
CA LEU A 38 -4.13 7.82 18.84
C LEU A 38 -5.58 7.52 18.43
N ILE A 39 -5.77 6.82 17.31
CA ILE A 39 -7.10 6.44 16.83
C ILE A 39 -7.81 5.53 17.83
N GLU A 40 -7.13 4.51 18.34
CA GLU A 40 -7.74 3.54 19.26
C GLU A 40 -8.00 4.13 20.65
N THR A 41 -7.23 5.13 21.09
CA THR A 41 -7.37 5.72 22.43
C THR A 41 -8.26 6.96 22.47
N GLY A 42 -8.31 7.73 21.38
CA GLY A 42 -8.96 9.04 21.33
C GLY A 42 -9.83 9.28 20.10
N GLY A 43 -10.00 8.29 19.23
CA GLY A 43 -10.70 8.42 17.95
C GLY A 43 -9.88 9.15 16.87
N VAL A 44 -10.51 9.35 15.71
CA VAL A 44 -9.87 10.01 14.57
C VAL A 44 -9.67 11.50 14.86
N SER A 45 -8.40 11.91 15.01
CA SER A 45 -8.00 13.32 15.23
C SER A 45 -7.09 13.82 14.11
N PRO A 46 -6.96 15.14 13.90
CA PRO A 46 -6.05 15.70 12.89
C PRO A 46 -4.59 15.25 13.08
N GLU A 47 -4.14 15.10 14.32
CA GLU A 47 -2.79 14.61 14.63
C GLU A 47 -2.62 13.13 14.24
N ALA A 48 -3.62 12.29 14.55
CA ALA A 48 -3.58 10.88 14.18
C ALA A 48 -3.57 10.69 12.66
N LEU A 49 -4.42 11.44 11.95
CA LEU A 49 -4.45 11.48 10.49
C LEU A 49 -3.11 11.98 9.91
N ARG A 50 -2.50 12.99 10.52
CA ARG A 50 -1.16 13.46 10.11
C ARG A 50 -0.13 12.35 10.21
N PHE A 51 -0.09 11.59 11.33
CA PHE A 51 0.85 10.47 11.46
C PHE A 51 0.57 9.34 10.47
N LEU A 52 -0.69 8.98 10.23
CA LEU A 52 -1.00 7.97 9.21
C LEU A 52 -0.55 8.41 7.81
N ASN A 53 -0.81 9.66 7.43
CA ASN A 53 -0.40 10.18 6.13
C ASN A 53 1.13 10.23 6.00
N LEU A 54 1.86 10.67 7.04
CA LEU A 54 3.31 10.58 7.07
C LEU A 54 3.79 9.13 6.91
N SER A 55 3.13 8.17 7.57
CA SER A 55 3.51 6.76 7.43
C SER A 55 3.49 6.29 5.97
N PHE A 56 2.42 6.59 5.23
CA PHE A 56 2.35 6.28 3.80
C PHE A 56 3.41 7.01 2.99
N MET A 57 3.63 8.30 3.25
CA MET A 57 4.64 9.11 2.54
C MET A 57 6.07 8.57 2.76
N TYR A 58 6.45 8.23 3.99
CA TYR A 58 7.75 7.62 4.27
C TYR A 58 7.89 6.23 3.65
N LYS A 59 6.81 5.43 3.60
CA LYS A 59 6.81 4.12 2.93
C LYS A 59 7.02 4.25 1.43
N GLU A 60 6.40 5.24 0.82
CA GLU A 60 6.54 5.57 -0.60
C GLU A 60 7.99 5.96 -0.94
N VAL A 61 8.58 6.88 -0.17
CA VAL A 61 9.98 7.27 -0.34
C VAL A 61 10.92 6.09 -0.12
N ALA A 62 10.69 5.27 0.91
CA ALA A 62 11.47 4.05 1.14
C ALA A 62 11.46 3.13 -0.09
N GLN A 63 10.28 2.88 -0.64
CA GLN A 63 10.11 2.03 -1.82
C GLN A 63 10.81 2.60 -3.06
N GLU A 64 10.81 3.92 -3.22
CA GLU A 64 11.49 4.57 -4.33
C GLU A 64 13.02 4.50 -4.22
N ILE A 65 13.57 4.61 -3.01
CA ILE A 65 14.99 4.40 -2.74
C ILE A 65 15.37 2.96 -3.09
N GLU A 66 14.63 1.98 -2.56
CA GLU A 66 14.85 0.55 -2.81
C GLU A 66 14.78 0.23 -4.31
N PHE A 67 13.81 0.81 -5.04
CA PHE A 67 13.68 0.67 -6.48
C PHE A 67 14.91 1.23 -7.22
N ASN A 68 15.36 2.43 -6.87
CA ASN A 68 16.48 3.09 -7.55
C ASN A 68 17.82 2.39 -7.32
N GLU A 69 18.01 1.77 -6.16
CA GLU A 69 19.19 0.95 -5.84
C GLU A 69 19.22 -0.35 -6.65
N ASN A 70 18.05 -0.95 -6.93
CA ASN A 70 17.97 -2.29 -7.51
C ASN A 70 17.62 -2.35 -9.00
N LYS A 71 17.04 -1.29 -9.59
CA LYS A 71 16.54 -1.30 -10.99
C LYS A 71 17.60 -1.61 -12.05
N ASN A 72 18.88 -1.34 -11.76
CA ASN A 72 20.01 -1.62 -12.66
C ASN A 72 20.74 -2.93 -12.34
N SER A 73 20.25 -3.70 -11.35
CA SER A 73 20.87 -4.96 -10.99
C SER A 73 20.68 -6.00 -12.09
N VAL A 74 21.77 -6.69 -12.44
CA VAL A 74 21.79 -7.75 -13.47
C VAL A 74 21.05 -9.01 -12.99
N CYS A 75 20.93 -9.18 -11.68
CA CYS A 75 20.27 -10.33 -11.06
C CYS A 75 19.38 -9.86 -9.91
N ILE A 76 18.08 -9.74 -10.18
CA ILE A 76 17.07 -9.46 -9.15
C ILE A 76 16.45 -10.79 -8.74
N GLN A 77 16.55 -11.13 -7.46
CA GLN A 77 15.99 -12.35 -6.91
C GLN A 77 14.45 -12.31 -6.93
N LEU A 78 13.81 -13.45 -7.22
CA LEU A 78 12.34 -13.55 -7.28
C LEU A 78 11.66 -13.10 -5.98
N GLU A 79 12.24 -13.45 -4.83
CA GLU A 79 11.70 -13.06 -3.52
C GLU A 79 11.76 -11.54 -3.31
N HIS A 80 12.83 -10.89 -3.77
CA HIS A 80 12.91 -9.43 -3.71
C HIS A 80 11.83 -8.79 -4.61
N VAL A 81 11.62 -9.31 -5.82
CA VAL A 81 10.53 -8.82 -6.69
C VAL A 81 9.17 -8.97 -6.03
N ARG A 82 8.89 -10.13 -5.43
CA ARG A 82 7.65 -10.40 -4.71
C ARG A 82 7.42 -9.37 -3.59
N ARG A 83 8.43 -9.15 -2.74
CA ARG A 83 8.37 -8.15 -1.67
C ARG A 83 8.10 -6.73 -2.19
N CYS A 84 8.75 -6.33 -3.28
CA CYS A 84 8.51 -5.02 -3.88
C CYS A 84 7.08 -4.89 -4.40
N LEU A 85 6.53 -5.91 -5.08
CA LEU A 85 5.14 -5.89 -5.55
C LEU A 85 4.15 -5.78 -4.38
N PHE A 86 4.40 -6.50 -3.28
CA PHE A 86 3.56 -6.46 -2.08
C PHE A 86 3.58 -5.07 -1.41
N LYS A 87 4.69 -4.35 -1.48
CA LYS A 87 4.79 -2.96 -0.99
C LYS A 87 4.15 -1.96 -1.95
N LEU A 88 4.34 -2.14 -3.26
CA LEU A 88 3.84 -1.22 -4.29
C LEU A 88 2.32 -1.28 -4.45
N ALA A 89 1.70 -2.46 -4.34
CA ALA A 89 0.25 -2.64 -4.46
C ALA A 89 -0.57 -1.72 -3.53
N PRO A 90 -0.38 -1.74 -2.20
CA PRO A 90 -1.12 -0.84 -1.31
C PRO A 90 -0.73 0.63 -1.49
N LEU A 91 0.52 0.95 -1.87
CA LEU A 91 0.91 2.33 -2.19
C LEU A 91 0.17 2.86 -3.43
N LEU A 92 -0.07 1.99 -4.41
CA LEU A 92 -0.89 2.31 -5.58
C LEU A 92 -2.32 2.62 -5.15
N LEU A 93 -2.92 1.81 -4.27
CA LEU A 93 -4.25 2.08 -3.72
C LEU A 93 -4.30 3.39 -2.94
N TRP A 94 -3.32 3.64 -2.07
CA TRP A 94 -3.21 4.92 -1.35
C TRP A 94 -3.14 6.12 -2.31
N SER A 95 -2.37 6.03 -3.39
CA SER A 95 -2.26 7.08 -4.40
C SER A 95 -3.61 7.40 -5.09
N ILE A 96 -4.46 6.39 -5.28
CA ILE A 96 -5.84 6.56 -5.78
C ILE A 96 -6.69 7.28 -4.73
N LEU A 97 -6.58 6.89 -3.45
CA LEU A 97 -7.35 7.49 -2.34
C LEU A 97 -7.05 8.97 -2.17
N ILE A 98 -5.79 9.39 -2.25
CA ILE A 98 -5.40 10.82 -2.22
C ILE A 98 -5.67 11.55 -3.55
N GLY A 99 -6.02 10.83 -4.62
CA GLY A 99 -6.30 11.41 -5.94
C GLY A 99 -5.06 11.92 -6.69
N ASN A 100 -3.86 11.49 -6.32
CA ASN A 100 -2.61 11.95 -6.91
C ASN A 100 -2.23 11.09 -8.12
N LYS A 101 -2.71 11.48 -9.31
CA LYS A 101 -2.45 10.77 -10.58
C LYS A 101 -0.96 10.68 -10.93
N SER A 102 -0.17 11.71 -10.61
CA SER A 102 1.27 11.72 -10.90
C SER A 102 2.00 10.64 -10.09
N LEU A 103 1.72 10.60 -8.79
CA LEU A 103 2.26 9.57 -7.90
C LEU A 103 1.80 8.18 -8.30
N ALA A 104 0.50 8.01 -8.58
CA ALA A 104 -0.07 6.74 -9.01
C ALA A 104 0.63 6.21 -10.27
N LYS A 105 0.86 7.08 -11.26
CA LYS A 105 1.59 6.74 -12.49
C LYS A 105 3.04 6.35 -12.20
N LYS A 106 3.73 7.04 -11.28
CA LYS A 106 5.09 6.70 -10.86
C LYS A 106 5.15 5.29 -10.25
N ILE A 107 4.27 5.01 -9.28
CA ILE A 107 4.17 3.70 -8.61
C ILE A 107 3.82 2.61 -9.61
N ARG A 108 2.83 2.84 -10.49
CA ARG A 108 2.44 1.91 -11.55
C ARG A 108 3.61 1.57 -12.49
N ASN A 109 4.47 2.53 -12.83
CA ASN A 109 5.63 2.26 -13.68
C ASN A 109 6.68 1.38 -12.96
N GLN A 110 6.90 1.58 -11.66
CA GLN A 110 7.74 0.69 -10.86
C GLN A 110 7.12 -0.72 -10.76
N PHE A 111 5.80 -0.79 -10.59
CA PHE A 111 5.05 -2.04 -10.56
C PHE A 111 5.23 -2.84 -11.86
N LEU A 112 5.03 -2.20 -13.00
CA LEU A 112 5.21 -2.83 -14.30
C LEU A 112 6.67 -3.21 -14.57
N PHE A 113 7.64 -2.45 -14.09
CA PHE A 113 9.04 -2.84 -14.19
C PHE A 113 9.24 -4.23 -13.57
N TYR A 114 8.74 -4.45 -12.35
CA TYR A 114 8.86 -5.72 -11.66
C TYR A 114 8.07 -6.85 -12.32
N LEU A 115 6.83 -6.59 -12.78
CA LEU A 115 6.04 -7.59 -13.50
C LEU A 115 6.70 -8.06 -14.81
N ASN A 116 7.42 -7.16 -15.51
CA ASN A 116 8.05 -7.47 -16.78
C ASN A 116 9.38 -8.24 -16.66
N LEU A 117 9.88 -8.48 -15.45
CA LEU A 117 11.02 -9.36 -15.24
C LEU A 117 10.60 -10.81 -15.55
N LYS A 118 11.25 -11.42 -16.57
CA LYS A 118 10.87 -12.70 -17.21
C LYS A 118 10.56 -13.89 -16.27
N ASN A 119 10.99 -13.85 -15.02
CA ASN A 119 10.84 -14.93 -14.03
C ASN A 119 9.65 -14.74 -13.08
N VAL A 120 8.95 -13.61 -13.13
CA VAL A 120 8.00 -13.16 -12.09
C VAL A 120 6.58 -13.67 -12.35
N THR A 121 6.07 -13.53 -13.57
CA THR A 121 4.66 -13.80 -13.88
C THR A 121 4.29 -15.28 -13.99
N ARG A 122 5.27 -16.18 -14.15
CA ARG A 122 4.99 -17.63 -14.32
C ARG A 122 4.87 -18.40 -13.01
N ASN A 123 5.40 -17.88 -11.91
CA ASN A 123 5.58 -18.65 -10.67
C ASN A 123 4.96 -17.98 -9.42
N LEU A 124 4.33 -16.81 -9.57
CA LEU A 124 3.78 -16.05 -8.44
C LEU A 124 2.26 -15.96 -8.52
N HIS A 125 1.60 -16.23 -7.40
CA HIS A 125 0.19 -15.89 -7.19
C HIS A 125 0.09 -14.39 -6.90
N LEU A 126 -0.34 -13.62 -7.90
CA LEU A 126 -0.35 -12.15 -7.87
C LEU A 126 -1.77 -11.59 -8.00
N ASP A 127 -2.81 -12.35 -7.67
CA ASP A 127 -4.21 -11.94 -7.90
C ASP A 127 -4.53 -10.59 -7.23
N TYR A 128 -4.12 -10.38 -5.98
CA TYR A 128 -4.27 -9.11 -5.26
C TYR A 128 -3.48 -7.97 -5.91
N GLU A 129 -2.21 -8.23 -6.24
CA GLU A 129 -1.31 -7.27 -6.88
C GLU A 129 -1.88 -6.80 -8.24
N LEU A 130 -2.33 -7.74 -9.06
CA LEU A 130 -2.92 -7.47 -10.36
C LEU A 130 -4.30 -6.81 -10.22
N PHE A 131 -5.08 -7.15 -9.18
CA PHE A 131 -6.31 -6.46 -8.85
C PHE A 131 -6.08 -4.99 -8.49
N CYS A 132 -5.04 -4.67 -7.71
CA CYS A 132 -4.68 -3.29 -7.42
C CYS A 132 -4.33 -2.49 -8.68
N LEU A 133 -3.63 -3.13 -9.62
CA LEU A 133 -3.33 -2.52 -10.91
C LEU A 133 -4.58 -2.36 -11.79
N TRP A 134 -5.51 -3.31 -11.76
CA TRP A 134 -6.82 -3.18 -12.42
C TRP A 134 -7.64 -2.02 -11.83
N LEU A 135 -7.65 -1.83 -10.49
CA LEU A 135 -8.30 -0.69 -9.85
C LEU A 135 -7.70 0.64 -10.32
N TYR A 136 -6.37 0.72 -10.43
CA TYR A 136 -5.70 1.88 -11.01
C TYR A 136 -6.16 2.11 -12.46
N GLU A 137 -6.12 1.09 -13.31
CA GLU A 137 -6.51 1.19 -14.73
C GLU A 137 -7.98 1.63 -14.87
N SER A 138 -8.88 1.08 -14.06
CA SER A 138 -10.27 1.52 -13.99
C SER A 138 -10.40 2.99 -13.56
N TRP A 139 -9.54 3.46 -12.65
CA TRP A 139 -9.59 4.84 -12.15
C TRP A 139 -9.09 5.85 -13.19
N VAL A 140 -8.08 5.49 -13.99
CA VAL A 140 -7.54 6.34 -15.05
C VAL A 140 -8.17 6.09 -16.41
N GLU A 141 -9.18 5.21 -16.48
CA GLU A 141 -9.89 4.79 -17.70
C GLU A 141 -8.97 4.17 -18.77
N GLU A 142 -7.88 3.54 -18.33
CA GLU A 142 -7.00 2.74 -19.18
C GLU A 142 -7.52 1.30 -19.26
N LYS A 143 -7.23 0.61 -20.36
CA LYS A 143 -7.57 -0.81 -20.55
C LYS A 143 -6.32 -1.60 -20.86
N SER A 144 -6.09 -2.67 -20.12
CA SER A 144 -5.09 -3.69 -20.43
C SER A 144 -5.69 -5.09 -20.33
N ASP A 145 -4.95 -6.08 -20.83
CA ASP A 145 -5.32 -7.49 -20.73
C ASP A 145 -5.01 -8.10 -19.34
N ILE A 146 -4.69 -7.27 -18.33
CA ILE A 146 -4.32 -7.73 -16.99
C ILE A 146 -5.38 -8.64 -16.36
N ILE A 147 -6.65 -8.36 -16.63
CA ILE A 147 -7.82 -9.11 -16.14
C ILE A 147 -7.73 -10.60 -16.47
N GLN A 148 -7.07 -10.98 -17.56
CA GLN A 148 -6.92 -12.38 -17.99
C GLN A 148 -6.02 -13.20 -17.04
N ASN A 149 -5.21 -12.51 -16.22
CA ASN A 149 -4.28 -13.12 -15.28
C ASN A 149 -4.77 -13.07 -13.82
N ILE A 150 -5.97 -12.51 -13.59
CA ILE A 150 -6.60 -12.44 -12.27
C ILE A 150 -7.57 -13.61 -12.14
N SER A 151 -7.52 -14.30 -11.00
CA SER A 151 -8.38 -15.42 -10.64
C SER A 151 -9.03 -15.22 -9.26
N GLY A 152 -9.81 -16.21 -8.80
CA GLY A 152 -10.42 -16.20 -7.47
C GLY A 152 -11.42 -15.07 -7.23
N ASP A 153 -11.55 -14.65 -5.98
CA ASP A 153 -12.57 -13.67 -5.55
C ASP A 153 -12.34 -12.28 -6.14
N PHE A 154 -11.09 -11.89 -6.38
CA PHE A 154 -10.77 -10.64 -7.09
C PHE A 154 -11.33 -10.64 -8.52
N LYS A 155 -11.20 -11.76 -9.24
CA LYS A 155 -11.79 -11.90 -10.58
C LYS A 155 -13.31 -11.88 -10.54
N GLN A 156 -13.92 -12.57 -9.56
CA GLN A 156 -15.37 -12.57 -9.38
C GLN A 156 -15.91 -11.16 -9.10
N LEU A 157 -15.22 -10.36 -8.29
CA LEU A 157 -15.58 -8.97 -8.03
C LEU A 157 -15.53 -8.13 -9.30
N ILE A 158 -14.48 -8.29 -10.12
CA ILE A 158 -14.34 -7.57 -11.40
C ILE A 158 -15.48 -7.95 -12.36
N ASP A 159 -15.76 -9.25 -12.52
CA ASP A 159 -16.79 -9.73 -13.45
C ASP A 159 -18.20 -9.28 -13.06
N HIS A 160 -18.43 -9.10 -11.76
CA HIS A 160 -19.69 -8.64 -11.21
C HIS A 160 -19.66 -7.17 -10.78
N TRP A 161 -18.71 -6.37 -11.28
CA TRP A 161 -18.49 -5.01 -10.80
C TRP A 161 -19.76 -4.15 -10.78
N TYR A 162 -20.63 -4.29 -11.79
CA TYR A 162 -21.89 -3.53 -11.89
C TYR A 162 -23.09 -4.18 -11.19
N ALA A 163 -22.89 -5.26 -10.44
CA ALA A 163 -23.95 -5.87 -9.65
C ALA A 163 -24.30 -5.02 -8.41
N ASP A 164 -25.51 -5.29 -7.89
CA ASP A 164 -25.98 -4.73 -6.63
C ASP A 164 -25.08 -5.15 -5.46
N ALA A 165 -25.00 -4.29 -4.44
CA ALA A 165 -24.12 -4.48 -3.29
C ALA A 165 -24.38 -5.81 -2.56
N GLU A 166 -25.63 -6.24 -2.47
CA GLU A 166 -26.04 -7.51 -1.84
C GLU A 166 -25.37 -8.71 -2.51
N LYS A 167 -25.28 -8.72 -3.84
CA LYS A 167 -24.65 -9.82 -4.60
C LYS A 167 -23.12 -9.86 -4.43
N LEU A 168 -22.52 -8.72 -4.09
CA LEU A 168 -21.07 -8.59 -3.91
C LEU A 168 -20.61 -8.85 -2.47
N GLN A 169 -21.55 -8.93 -1.53
CA GLN A 169 -21.24 -8.97 -0.11
C GLN A 169 -20.33 -10.15 0.27
N GLU A 170 -20.66 -11.37 -0.15
CA GLU A 170 -19.85 -12.56 0.14
C GLU A 170 -18.44 -12.49 -0.48
N ILE A 171 -18.33 -11.95 -1.70
CA ILE A 171 -17.04 -11.76 -2.38
C ILE A 171 -16.16 -10.78 -1.60
N VAL A 172 -16.74 -9.68 -1.11
CA VAL A 172 -15.99 -8.69 -0.35
C VAL A 172 -15.62 -9.20 1.04
N ILE A 173 -16.48 -10.00 1.69
CA ILE A 173 -16.12 -10.70 2.94
C ILE A 173 -14.88 -11.56 2.71
N SER A 174 -14.85 -12.33 1.63
CA SER A 174 -13.69 -13.17 1.30
C SER A 174 -12.42 -12.36 1.03
N ILE A 175 -12.52 -11.18 0.42
CA ILE A 175 -11.38 -10.26 0.27
C ILE A 175 -10.89 -9.75 1.64
N CYS A 176 -11.80 -9.44 2.56
CA CYS A 176 -11.45 -9.08 3.93
C CYS A 176 -10.77 -10.24 4.68
N ASP A 177 -11.26 -11.47 4.52
CA ASP A 177 -10.62 -12.68 5.08
C ASP A 177 -9.21 -12.86 4.52
N PHE A 178 -9.04 -12.70 3.20
CA PHE A 178 -7.73 -12.72 2.55
C PHE A 178 -6.77 -11.69 3.18
N HIS A 179 -7.24 -10.47 3.43
CA HIS A 179 -6.43 -9.46 4.11
C HIS A 179 -5.96 -9.96 5.47
N CYS A 180 -6.88 -10.44 6.31
CA CYS A 180 -6.57 -10.98 7.63
C CYS A 180 -5.57 -12.14 7.58
N GLU A 181 -5.72 -13.07 6.63
CA GLU A 181 -4.78 -14.18 6.43
C GLU A 181 -3.39 -13.71 6.02
N GLU A 182 -3.30 -12.61 5.30
CA GLU A 182 -2.06 -12.03 4.79
C GLU A 182 -1.44 -11.00 5.75
N MET A 183 -1.98 -10.82 6.95
CA MET A 183 -1.36 -10.02 8.02
C MET A 183 -0.37 -10.79 8.90
N VAL A 184 -0.55 -12.12 9.03
CA VAL A 184 0.15 -12.94 10.04
C VAL A 184 0.93 -14.06 9.38
N ASP A 185 2.22 -14.16 9.70
CA ASP A 185 3.01 -15.33 9.34
C ASP A 185 2.63 -16.51 10.24
N ASN A 186 1.77 -17.38 9.71
CA ASN A 186 1.33 -18.60 10.38
C ASN A 186 2.18 -19.82 10.00
N GLN A 187 3.31 -19.62 9.29
CA GLN A 187 4.23 -20.66 8.78
C GLN A 187 3.59 -21.70 7.84
N LYS A 188 2.33 -21.53 7.45
CA LYS A 188 1.65 -22.44 6.52
C LYS A 188 2.02 -22.15 5.05
N LYS A 189 2.54 -20.96 4.77
CA LYS A 189 2.91 -20.49 3.43
C LYS A 189 4.44 -20.32 3.36
N PRO A 190 5.08 -20.70 2.25
CA PRO A 190 6.53 -20.54 2.08
C PRO A 190 6.96 -19.09 1.81
N ALA A 191 6.01 -18.20 1.53
CA ALA A 191 6.25 -16.78 1.30
C ALA A 191 5.78 -15.96 2.51
N LEU A 192 6.45 -14.84 2.78
CA LEU A 192 6.00 -13.89 3.79
C LEU A 192 4.63 -13.29 3.40
N PRO A 193 3.72 -13.10 4.36
CA PRO A 193 2.44 -12.45 4.14
C PRO A 193 2.57 -11.02 3.57
N ARG A 194 1.56 -10.58 2.79
CA ARG A 194 1.55 -9.26 2.10
C ARG A 194 1.41 -8.07 3.03
N PHE A 195 0.63 -8.20 4.09
CA PHE A 195 0.21 -7.13 4.99
C PHE A 195 0.90 -7.20 6.35
N MET A 196 2.18 -7.61 6.38
CA MET A 196 2.97 -7.68 7.62
C MET A 196 3.50 -6.33 8.11
N SER A 197 3.40 -5.29 7.30
CA SER A 197 4.05 -4.00 7.59
C SER A 197 3.03 -2.88 7.57
N PRO A 198 2.91 -2.13 8.68
CA PRO A 198 2.01 -1.00 8.74
C PRO A 198 2.39 0.08 7.70
N PRO A 199 1.46 0.98 7.36
CA PRO A 199 0.09 1.10 7.88
C PRO A 199 -0.94 0.20 7.15
N CYS A 200 -0.48 -0.63 6.20
CA CYS A 200 -1.36 -1.40 5.31
C CYS A 200 -1.86 -2.72 5.91
N ASP A 201 -1.50 -2.99 7.16
CA ASP A 201 -1.89 -4.18 7.93
C ASP A 201 -3.28 -4.04 8.54
N LEU A 202 -3.61 -2.86 9.08
CA LEU A 202 -4.89 -2.59 9.74
C LEU A 202 -5.83 -1.70 8.92
N ILE A 203 -5.35 -1.13 7.82
CA ILE A 203 -6.14 -0.30 6.91
C ILE A 203 -6.44 -1.11 5.63
N PRO A 204 -7.68 -1.56 5.41
CA PRO A 204 -8.07 -2.30 4.21
C PRO A 204 -8.26 -1.35 3.01
N LEU A 205 -7.14 -0.84 2.48
CA LEU A 205 -7.11 0.16 1.39
C LEU A 205 -7.89 -0.28 0.16
N GLU A 206 -7.90 -1.58 -0.15
CA GLU A 206 -8.66 -2.18 -1.23
C GLU A 206 -10.16 -1.92 -1.07
N ILE A 207 -10.71 -2.02 0.13
CA ILE A 207 -12.13 -1.76 0.41
C ILE A 207 -12.44 -0.27 0.24
N HIS A 208 -11.53 0.60 0.68
CA HIS A 208 -11.68 2.05 0.48
C HIS A 208 -11.65 2.42 -1.01
N VAL A 209 -10.72 1.86 -1.79
CA VAL A 209 -10.61 2.14 -3.22
C VAL A 209 -11.79 1.57 -4.00
N ILE A 210 -12.21 0.33 -3.71
CA ILE A 210 -13.41 -0.26 -4.30
C ILE A 210 -14.61 0.67 -4.12
N ASN A 211 -14.83 1.13 -2.88
CA ASN A 211 -15.95 2.01 -2.58
C ASN A 211 -15.84 3.38 -3.25
N LYS A 212 -14.63 3.96 -3.30
CA LYS A 212 -14.37 5.21 -4.02
C LYS A 212 -14.70 5.09 -5.51
N LEU A 213 -14.25 4.01 -6.18
CA LEU A 213 -14.49 3.81 -7.61
C LEU A 213 -15.94 3.45 -7.92
N ARG A 214 -16.61 2.68 -7.05
CA ARG A 214 -18.04 2.41 -7.19
C ARG A 214 -18.85 3.70 -7.13
N GLN A 215 -18.56 4.56 -6.16
CA GLN A 215 -19.20 5.87 -6.05
C GLN A 215 -18.99 6.74 -7.29
N SER A 216 -17.78 6.77 -7.87
CA SER A 216 -17.54 7.50 -9.12
C SER A 216 -18.30 6.92 -10.32
N HIS A 217 -18.66 5.64 -10.28
CA HIS A 217 -19.52 4.98 -11.27
C HIS A 217 -21.01 5.04 -10.92
N SER A 218 -21.41 5.84 -9.92
CA SER A 218 -22.80 5.92 -9.42
C SER A 218 -23.36 4.57 -8.93
N LEU A 219 -22.48 3.69 -8.43
CA LEU A 219 -22.84 2.41 -7.83
C LEU A 219 -22.92 2.54 -6.30
N SER A 220 -23.78 1.74 -5.68
CA SER A 220 -23.91 1.67 -4.22
C SER A 220 -22.59 1.25 -3.55
N ARG A 221 -22.28 1.88 -2.42
CA ARG A 221 -21.16 1.49 -1.55
C ARG A 221 -21.35 0.06 -1.03
N LEU A 222 -20.27 -0.69 -0.95
CA LEU A 222 -20.21 -1.99 -0.29
C LEU A 222 -19.95 -1.74 1.20
N ILE A 223 -20.99 -1.97 2.00
CA ILE A 223 -20.91 -1.98 3.46
C ILE A 223 -20.88 -3.44 3.87
N VAL A 224 -19.77 -3.84 4.50
CA VAL A 224 -19.54 -5.23 4.89
C VAL A 224 -19.34 -5.29 6.39
N ASP A 225 -20.11 -6.16 7.03
CA ASP A 225 -19.95 -6.49 8.43
C ASP A 225 -18.83 -7.53 8.56
N HIS A 226 -17.61 -7.05 8.79
CA HIS A 226 -16.43 -7.88 8.96
C HIS A 226 -15.51 -7.26 10.03
N PRO A 227 -14.83 -8.06 10.89
CA PRO A 227 -13.98 -7.51 11.94
C PRO A 227 -12.95 -6.48 11.46
N ILE A 228 -12.29 -6.73 10.31
CA ILE A 228 -11.28 -5.81 9.78
C ILE A 228 -11.87 -4.46 9.34
N THR A 229 -13.14 -4.39 8.93
CA THR A 229 -13.78 -3.13 8.49
C THR A 229 -14.47 -2.39 9.62
N ASN A 230 -14.58 -3.01 10.80
CA ASN A 230 -15.29 -2.48 11.96
C ASN A 230 -14.36 -1.86 13.03
N THR A 231 -13.05 -1.82 12.80
CA THR A 231 -12.09 -1.19 13.71
C THR A 231 -12.07 0.33 13.56
N ASN A 232 -11.63 1.06 14.59
CA ASN A 232 -11.52 2.52 14.52
C ASN A 232 -10.48 2.96 13.47
N ILE A 233 -9.44 2.16 13.26
CA ILE A 233 -8.41 2.38 12.25
C ILE A 233 -8.98 2.16 10.83
N ALA A 234 -9.73 1.08 10.61
CA ALA A 234 -10.21 0.73 9.28
C ALA A 234 -11.33 1.64 8.75
N ILE A 235 -11.99 2.41 9.62
CA ILE A 235 -12.96 3.41 9.17
C ILE A 235 -12.30 4.72 8.70
N VAL A 236 -10.99 4.88 8.86
CA VAL A 236 -10.26 6.05 8.36
C VAL A 236 -10.33 6.11 6.84
N SER A 237 -10.96 7.16 6.32
CA SER A 237 -11.10 7.40 4.88
C SER A 237 -10.40 8.68 4.39
N GLU A 238 -9.80 9.44 5.31
CA GLU A 238 -9.17 10.74 5.03
C GLU A 238 -7.66 10.57 4.83
N PHE A 239 -7.26 10.54 3.56
CA PHE A 239 -5.86 10.47 3.16
C PHE A 239 -5.47 11.75 2.43
N SER A 240 -4.28 12.26 2.71
CA SER A 240 -3.74 13.48 2.09
C SER A 240 -2.22 13.48 2.08
N ILE A 241 -1.65 14.39 1.27
CA ILE A 241 -0.24 14.75 1.40
C ILE A 241 -0.13 15.80 2.50
N VAL A 242 0.84 15.61 3.40
CA VAL A 242 1.10 16.52 4.53
C VAL A 242 2.53 17.05 4.45
N GLU A 243 2.74 18.27 4.92
CA GLU A 243 4.05 18.90 4.92
C GLU A 243 4.99 18.25 5.95
N ASP A 244 6.23 18.00 5.52
CA ASP A 244 7.32 17.46 6.33
C ASP A 244 8.68 17.83 5.71
N ASP A 245 9.40 18.75 6.36
CA ASP A 245 10.66 19.30 5.86
C ASP A 245 11.71 18.22 5.59
N PHE A 246 11.72 17.14 6.38
CA PHE A 246 12.69 16.07 6.22
C PHE A 246 12.39 15.21 4.99
N LEU A 247 11.12 14.86 4.75
CA LEU A 247 10.72 14.20 3.51
C LEU A 247 11.02 15.07 2.29
N GLU A 248 10.72 16.36 2.34
CA GLU A 248 11.01 17.28 1.24
C GLU A 248 12.51 17.32 0.94
N TYR A 249 13.35 17.46 1.96
CA TYR A 249 14.81 17.40 1.83
C TYR A 249 15.25 16.09 1.17
N ILE A 250 14.72 14.95 1.61
CA ILE A 250 15.06 13.65 1.03
C ILE A 250 14.67 13.61 -0.45
N GLN A 251 13.44 13.97 -0.80
CA GLN A 251 12.96 13.94 -2.18
C GLN A 251 13.82 14.84 -3.09
N ILE A 252 14.17 16.05 -2.66
CA ILE A 252 15.04 16.96 -3.43
C ILE A 252 16.45 16.39 -3.66
N ASN A 253 17.00 15.64 -2.70
CA ASN A 253 18.38 15.14 -2.78
C ASN A 253 18.49 13.71 -3.36
N ILE A 254 17.37 13.00 -3.46
CA ILE A 254 17.30 11.66 -4.07
C ILE A 254 16.99 11.75 -5.57
N PHE A 255 16.25 12.77 -6.00
CA PHE A 255 15.88 13.04 -7.40
C PHE A 255 16.66 14.21 -8.00
#